data_AF-A0A067QVC0-F1
#
_entry.id   AF-A0A067QVC0-F1
#
_cell.length_a   1.000
_cell.length_b   1.000
_cell.length_c   1.000
_cell.angle_alpha   90.00
_cell.angle_beta   90.00
_cell.angle_gamma   90.00
#
_symmetry.space_group_name_H-M   'P 1'
#
loop_
_entity.id
_entity.type
_entity.pdbx_description
1 polymer ?
#
loop_
_entity_poly.entity_id
_entity_poly.type
_entity_poly.pdbx_seq_one_letter_code
_entity_poly.pdbx_strand_id
1 'polypeptide(L)'
;MPEKNGMAFRIQVTPSVTESSIGVRALTISQRQCLFPDELRLSVFKTYTQQNCLLECRLRNIASFCGCRPYVFSAFTADNVPECTLIQLWCLTQHNRKYAWSDLKQYNNYNSNPCIKT
;
A
#
# COMPACT_ATOMS: atom_id res chain seq x y z
N MET A 1 16.56 -43.67 -19.61
CA MET A 1 15.93 -42.44 -19.08
C MET A 1 16.37 -41.29 -19.96
N PRO A 2 15.49 -40.57 -20.66
CA PRO A 2 15.95 -39.47 -21.51
C PRO A 2 16.25 -38.23 -20.66
N GLU A 3 17.39 -37.63 -20.95
CA GLU A 3 17.90 -36.38 -20.39
C GLU A 3 16.97 -35.24 -20.81
N LYS A 4 16.40 -34.52 -19.82
CA LYS A 4 15.59 -33.31 -20.12
C LYS A 4 16.54 -32.12 -20.29
N ASN A 5 16.51 -31.51 -21.46
CA ASN A 5 17.21 -30.25 -21.72
C ASN A 5 16.79 -29.17 -20.70
N GLY A 6 17.76 -28.38 -20.24
CA GLY A 6 17.53 -27.27 -19.32
C GLY A 6 16.72 -26.14 -19.97
N MET A 7 15.73 -25.62 -19.26
CA MET A 7 14.94 -24.46 -19.70
C MET A 7 15.59 -23.16 -19.22
N ALA A 8 15.80 -22.21 -20.14
CA ALA A 8 16.27 -20.87 -19.82
C ALA A 8 15.13 -19.86 -19.88
N PHE A 9 14.89 -19.15 -18.78
CA PHE A 9 13.92 -18.05 -18.70
C PHE A 9 14.65 -16.71 -18.89
N ARG A 10 14.25 -15.94 -19.92
CA ARG A 10 14.83 -14.63 -20.23
C ARG A 10 13.74 -13.57 -20.21
N ILE A 11 13.89 -12.56 -19.36
CA ILE A 11 13.02 -11.38 -19.31
C ILE A 11 13.82 -10.19 -19.83
N GLN A 12 13.25 -9.45 -20.79
CA GLN A 12 13.74 -8.13 -21.19
C GLN A 12 12.80 -7.06 -20.63
N VAL A 13 13.36 -6.05 -19.96
CA VAL A 13 12.59 -4.95 -19.35
C VAL A 13 13.08 -3.63 -19.93
N THR A 14 12.16 -2.82 -20.46
CA THR A 14 12.45 -1.48 -20.97
C THR A 14 11.74 -0.44 -20.11
N PRO A 15 12.47 0.49 -19.44
CA PRO A 15 11.85 1.50 -18.59
C PRO A 15 11.19 2.61 -19.43
N SER A 16 10.10 3.16 -18.92
CA SER A 16 9.47 4.40 -19.42
C SER A 16 9.26 5.33 -18.24
N VAL A 17 9.68 6.58 -18.39
CA VAL A 17 9.63 7.59 -17.33
C VAL A 17 8.87 8.80 -17.85
N THR A 18 7.84 9.20 -17.12
CA THR A 18 7.08 10.43 -17.37
C THR A 18 7.31 11.38 -16.20
N GLU A 19 8.08 12.43 -16.43
CA GLU A 19 8.35 13.46 -15.43
C GLU A 19 7.59 14.76 -15.74
N SER A 20 7.21 15.47 -14.67
CA SER A 20 6.60 16.78 -14.76
C SER A 20 7.65 17.88 -14.69
N SER A 21 7.33 19.09 -15.14
CA SER A 21 8.24 20.23 -15.01
C SER A 21 8.47 20.59 -13.53
N ILE A 22 9.68 21.07 -13.22
CA ILE A 22 10.09 21.44 -11.86
C ILE A 22 9.13 22.49 -11.25
N GLY A 23 8.57 23.37 -12.09
CA GLY A 23 7.60 24.40 -11.68
C GLY A 23 6.32 23.85 -11.04
N VAL A 24 5.95 22.60 -11.32
CA VAL A 24 4.76 21.97 -10.70
C VAL A 24 4.92 21.81 -9.18
N ARG A 25 6.15 21.70 -8.68
CA ARG A 25 6.42 21.68 -7.23
C ARG A 25 6.08 23.00 -6.53
N ALA A 26 6.04 24.11 -7.27
CA ALA A 26 5.66 25.42 -6.72
C ALA A 26 4.16 25.54 -6.44
N LEU A 27 3.32 24.72 -7.10
CA LEU A 27 1.89 24.65 -6.81
C LEU A 27 1.67 23.99 -5.45
N THR A 28 0.66 24.42 -4.69
CA THR A 28 0.32 23.75 -3.43
C THR A 28 -0.26 22.36 -3.69
N ILE A 29 -0.19 21.45 -2.70
CA ILE A 29 -0.79 20.11 -2.79
C ILE A 29 -2.27 20.20 -3.21
N SER A 30 -3.02 21.14 -2.61
CA SER A 30 -4.43 21.36 -2.91
C SER A 30 -4.70 21.87 -4.33
N GLN A 31 -3.74 22.54 -4.99
CA GLN A 31 -3.90 22.97 -6.38
C GLN A 31 -3.64 21.83 -7.36
N ARG A 32 -2.61 21.01 -7.11
CA ARG A 32 -2.21 19.92 -8.03
C ARG A 32 -2.92 18.59 -7.77
N GLN A 33 -3.54 18.41 -6.60
CA GLN A 33 -4.32 17.23 -6.22
C GLN A 33 -3.51 15.91 -6.27
N CYS A 34 -2.19 16.00 -6.17
CA CYS A 34 -1.28 14.86 -6.13
C CYS A 34 -0.05 15.16 -5.25
N LEU A 35 0.65 14.10 -4.84
CA LEU A 35 1.79 14.16 -3.94
C LEU A 35 3.05 13.65 -4.64
N PHE A 36 4.16 14.33 -4.42
CA PHE A 36 5.47 13.86 -4.82
C PHE A 36 6.00 12.79 -3.85
N PRO A 37 6.95 11.95 -4.29
CA PRO A 37 7.45 10.82 -3.49
C PRO A 37 8.03 11.19 -2.12
N ASP A 38 8.47 12.43 -1.95
CA ASP A 38 9.13 12.97 -0.77
C ASP A 38 8.21 13.79 0.15
N GLU A 39 6.96 14.02 -0.24
CA GLU A 39 6.05 14.95 0.48
C GLU A 39 5.26 14.32 1.62
N LEU A 40 5.06 13.00 1.57
CA LEU A 40 4.36 12.26 2.61
C LEU A 40 5.25 11.14 3.13
N ARG A 41 5.55 11.19 4.44
CA ARG A 41 6.22 10.08 5.12
C ARG A 41 5.17 9.08 5.58
N LEU A 42 5.23 7.88 5.01
CA LEU A 42 4.44 6.75 5.44
C LEU A 42 5.19 5.97 6.54
N SER A 43 4.47 5.16 7.30
CA SER A 43 4.97 4.47 8.52
C SER A 43 5.85 3.26 8.19
N VAL A 44 5.54 2.58 7.10
CA VAL A 44 6.21 1.38 6.57
C VAL A 44 7.11 1.77 5.39
N PHE A 45 6.60 2.61 4.50
CA PHE A 45 7.28 2.95 3.25
C PHE A 45 7.94 4.33 3.32
N LYS A 46 9.24 4.40 3.00
CA LYS A 46 9.99 5.67 3.01
C LYS A 46 9.59 6.62 1.89
N THR A 47 9.13 6.07 0.78
CA THR A 47 8.80 6.80 -0.44
C THR A 47 7.30 6.73 -0.69
N TYR A 48 6.68 7.88 -0.88
CA TYR A 48 5.29 7.95 -1.24
C TYR A 48 5.06 7.40 -2.65
N THR A 49 4.13 6.45 -2.72
CA THR A 49 3.42 6.06 -3.94
C THR A 49 1.96 5.88 -3.55
N GLN A 50 1.06 6.01 -4.51
CA GLN A 50 -0.37 5.78 -4.26
C GLN A 50 -0.60 4.37 -3.69
N GLN A 51 0.10 3.37 -4.22
CA GLN A 51 0.01 1.98 -3.78
C GLN A 51 0.48 1.81 -2.33
N ASN A 52 1.61 2.42 -1.96
CA ASN A 52 2.14 2.35 -0.60
C ASN A 52 1.18 3.00 0.41
N CYS A 53 0.60 4.15 0.05
CA CYS A 53 -0.40 4.84 0.86
C CYS A 53 -1.65 3.98 1.09
N LEU A 54 -2.20 3.41 0.02
CA LEU A 54 -3.39 2.54 0.10
C LEU A 54 -3.12 1.29 0.94
N LEU A 55 -1.92 0.72 0.84
CA LEU A 55 -1.52 -0.44 1.61
C LEU A 55 -1.44 -0.12 3.11
N GLU A 56 -0.83 1.00 3.50
CA GLU A 56 -0.83 1.42 4.91
C GLU A 56 -2.22 1.76 5.43
N CYS A 57 -3.07 2.35 4.60
CA CYS A 57 -4.45 2.59 4.98
C CYS A 57 -5.20 1.28 5.25
N ARG A 58 -4.96 0.27 4.42
CA ARG A 58 -5.49 -1.09 4.63
C ARG A 58 -5.01 -1.64 5.98
N LEU A 59 -3.73 -1.47 6.30
CA LEU A 59 -3.16 -1.94 7.57
C LEU A 59 -3.77 -1.22 8.78
N ARG A 60 -3.96 0.10 8.72
CA ARG A 60 -4.65 0.85 9.78
C ARG A 60 -6.08 0.38 9.99
N ASN A 61 -6.81 0.12 8.92
CA ASN A 61 -8.17 -0.40 9.01
C ASN A 61 -8.23 -1.81 9.61
N ILE A 62 -7.32 -2.69 9.19
CA ILE A 62 -7.17 -4.03 9.76
C ILE A 62 -6.81 -3.95 11.25
N ALA A 63 -5.85 -3.10 11.60
CA ALA A 63 -5.42 -2.90 12.98
C ALA A 63 -6.57 -2.36 13.85
N SER A 64 -7.34 -1.40 13.35
CA SER A 64 -8.50 -0.85 14.05
C SER A 64 -9.63 -1.85 14.24
N PHE A 65 -9.82 -2.78 13.29
CA PHE A 65 -10.93 -3.74 13.32
C PHE A 65 -10.57 -5.05 14.04
N CYS A 66 -9.43 -5.64 13.71
CA CYS A 66 -8.96 -6.91 14.26
C CYS A 66 -8.03 -6.74 15.48
N GLY A 67 -7.58 -5.51 15.78
CA GLY A 67 -6.68 -5.23 16.91
C GLY A 67 -5.24 -5.71 16.72
N CYS A 68 -4.87 -6.16 15.52
CA CYS A 68 -3.55 -6.73 15.25
C CYS A 68 -3.09 -6.47 13.81
N ARG A 69 -1.78 -6.60 13.57
CA ARG A 69 -1.17 -6.47 12.24
C ARG A 69 -0.66 -7.82 11.71
N PRO A 70 -0.78 -8.12 10.41
CA PRO A 70 -0.19 -9.33 9.85
C PRO A 70 1.34 -9.35 9.99
N TYR A 71 1.93 -10.52 10.23
CA TYR A 71 3.39 -10.68 10.42
C TYR A 71 4.24 -10.16 9.24
N VAL A 72 3.71 -10.26 8.02
CA VAL A 72 4.38 -9.75 6.80
C VAL A 72 4.58 -8.23 6.83
N PHE A 73 3.85 -7.51 7.69
CA PHE A 73 3.94 -6.08 7.89
C PHE A 73 4.51 -5.74 9.28
N SER A 74 5.56 -6.44 9.72
CA SER A 74 6.23 -6.17 11.00
C SER A 74 6.80 -4.75 11.12
N ALA A 75 7.14 -4.11 10.00
CA ALA A 75 7.58 -2.71 9.95
C ALA A 75 6.44 -1.70 10.23
N PHE A 76 5.18 -2.13 10.22
CA PHE A 76 4.03 -1.26 10.52
C PHE A 76 3.94 -1.02 12.03
N THR A 77 4.63 0.00 12.52
CA THR A 77 4.69 0.37 13.95
C THR A 77 3.71 1.46 14.34
N ALA A 78 2.87 1.93 13.40
CA ALA A 78 1.82 2.88 13.71
C ALA A 78 0.94 2.32 14.85
N ASP A 79 0.73 3.15 15.87
CA ASP A 79 -0.20 2.91 16.96
C ASP A 79 0.12 1.71 17.89
N ASN A 80 1.39 1.25 17.93
CA ASN A 80 1.85 0.13 18.79
C ASN A 80 1.01 -1.16 18.64
N VAL A 81 0.52 -1.40 17.43
CA VAL A 81 -0.36 -2.55 17.14
C VAL A 81 0.44 -3.86 17.22
N PRO A 82 0.01 -4.85 18.03
CA PRO A 82 0.70 -6.12 18.13
C PRO A 82 0.53 -6.96 16.87
N GLU A 83 1.44 -7.90 16.67
CA GLU A 83 1.33 -8.88 15.59
C GLU A 83 0.19 -9.86 15.84
N CYS A 84 -0.53 -10.23 14.79
CA CYS A 84 -1.61 -11.20 14.88
C CYS A 84 -1.08 -12.57 15.25
N THR A 85 -1.63 -13.15 16.32
CA THR A 85 -1.49 -14.58 16.63
C THR A 85 -2.23 -15.45 15.61
N LEU A 86 -1.96 -16.76 15.61
CA LEU A 86 -2.63 -17.71 14.71
C LEU A 86 -4.16 -17.68 14.81
N ILE A 87 -4.70 -17.43 16.01
CA ILE A 87 -6.15 -17.32 16.21
C ILE A 87 -6.69 -16.01 15.61
N GLN A 88 -5.96 -14.91 15.75
CA GLN A 88 -6.38 -13.61 15.21
C GLN A 88 -6.29 -13.54 13.68
N LEU A 89 -5.52 -14.42 13.05
CA LEU A 89 -5.52 -14.54 11.58
C LEU A 89 -6.92 -14.85 11.03
N TRP A 90 -7.80 -15.49 11.79
CA TRP A 90 -9.18 -15.73 11.38
C TRP A 90 -9.97 -14.44 11.13
N CYS A 91 -9.73 -13.39 11.92
CA CYS A 91 -10.35 -12.08 11.68
C CYS A 91 -9.89 -11.51 10.32
N LEU A 92 -8.61 -11.66 10.00
CA LEU A 92 -8.06 -11.21 8.72
C LEU A 92 -8.68 -11.96 7.54
N THR A 93 -8.86 -13.27 7.65
CA THR A 93 -9.40 -14.09 6.56
C THR A 93 -10.89 -13.83 6.33
N GLN A 94 -11.67 -13.68 7.40
CA GLN A 94 -13.10 -13.38 7.31
C GLN A 94 -13.38 -12.00 6.71
N HIS A 95 -12.49 -11.03 6.97
CA HIS A 95 -12.64 -9.66 6.49
C HIS A 95 -11.69 -9.30 5.35
N ASN A 96 -11.01 -10.29 4.75
CA ASN A 96 -10.09 -10.07 3.62
C ASN A 96 -10.77 -9.33 2.47
N ARG A 97 -12.02 -9.70 2.16
CA ARG A 97 -12.81 -9.10 1.08
C ARG A 97 -13.16 -7.65 1.36
N LYS A 98 -13.56 -7.30 2.59
CA LYS A 98 -13.91 -5.93 2.99
C LYS A 98 -12.72 -4.96 2.86
N TYR A 99 -11.51 -5.48 2.89
CA TYR A 99 -10.27 -4.73 2.75
C TYR A 99 -9.47 -5.12 1.50
N ALA A 100 -10.05 -5.85 0.54
CA ALA A 100 -9.35 -6.36 -0.63
C ALA A 100 -8.91 -5.24 -1.59
N TRP A 101 -7.79 -5.46 -2.29
CA TRP A 101 -7.19 -4.50 -3.24
C TRP A 101 -8.14 -4.08 -4.37
N SER A 102 -9.10 -4.93 -4.76
CA SER A 102 -10.13 -4.60 -5.75
C SER A 102 -11.07 -3.49 -5.28
N ASP A 103 -11.33 -3.42 -3.98
CA ASP A 103 -12.39 -2.60 -3.39
C ASP A 103 -11.84 -1.26 -2.86
N LEU A 104 -10.51 -1.14 -2.68
CA LEU A 104 -9.83 0.12 -2.37
C LEU A 104 -9.90 1.14 -3.53
N LYS A 105 -10.20 0.71 -4.76
CA LYS A 105 -10.50 1.61 -5.87
C LYS A 105 -11.89 2.25 -5.77
N GLN A 106 -12.83 1.56 -5.11
CA GLN A 106 -14.22 2.01 -4.93
C GLN A 106 -14.42 2.80 -3.63
N TYR A 107 -13.46 2.71 -2.69
CA TYR A 107 -13.32 3.64 -1.57
C TYR A 107 -12.85 5.05 -2.00
N ASN A 108 -12.61 5.32 -3.29
CA ASN A 108 -12.29 6.68 -3.74
C ASN A 108 -13.51 7.63 -3.78
N ASN A 109 -14.67 7.20 -3.24
CA ASN A 109 -15.78 8.11 -3.00
C ASN A 109 -15.68 8.71 -1.59
N TYR A 110 -15.08 9.91 -1.56
CA TYR A 110 -15.42 11.06 -0.71
C TYR A 110 -15.90 10.76 0.75
N ASN A 111 -15.04 11.15 1.71
CA ASN A 111 -15.37 11.55 3.09
C ASN A 111 -15.45 10.55 4.25
N SER A 112 -15.02 9.29 4.12
CA SER A 112 -14.93 8.40 5.30
C SER A 112 -13.57 7.73 5.57
N ASN A 113 -12.53 7.82 4.70
CA ASN A 113 -11.21 7.26 5.06
C ASN A 113 -10.37 8.33 5.74
N PRO A 114 -9.84 8.07 6.95
CA PRO A 114 -8.85 8.93 7.57
C PRO A 114 -7.51 8.98 6.80
N CYS A 115 -7.28 8.11 5.80
CA CYS A 115 -5.99 8.03 5.09
C CYS A 115 -5.93 8.78 3.75
N ILE A 116 -7.05 9.26 3.21
CA ILE A 116 -7.11 10.01 1.93
C ILE A 116 -7.59 11.44 2.20
N LYS A 117 -7.27 11.99 3.38
CA LYS A 117 -7.41 13.43 3.61
C LYS A 117 -6.13 14.11 3.10
N THR A 118 -6.16 14.49 1.82
CA THR A 118 -5.38 15.63 1.32
C THR A 118 -6.10 16.93 1.67
#